data_AF-A0A7X5DFJ1-F1
#
_entry.id   AF-A0A7X5DFJ1-F1
#
_cell.length_a   1.000
_cell.length_b   1.000
_cell.length_c   1.000
_cell.angle_alpha   90.00
_cell.angle_beta   90.00
_cell.angle_gamma   90.00
#
_symmetry.space_group_name_H-M   'P 1'
#
loop_
_entity.id
_entity.type
_entity.pdbx_description
1 polymer ?
#
loop_
_entity_poly.entity_id
_entity_poly.type
_entity_poly.pdbx_seq_one_letter_code
_entity_poly.pdbx_strand_id
1 'polypeptide(L)'
;MAASAAGAALAASGAALAGCASSSAVDTAYAAEAVNTQCSACPKQCSYAAYTVDGSIDKVVGNATDPASAGTLCARGYGMATAATSADRLESPMRRT
;
A
#
# COMPACT_ATOMS: atom_id res chain seq x y z
N MET A 1 -11.81 -13.59 60.02
CA MET A 1 -11.07 -12.37 59.65
C MET A 1 -10.13 -12.68 58.49
N ALA A 2 -10.00 -11.74 57.56
CA ALA A 2 -9.00 -11.63 56.48
C ALA A 2 -9.23 -12.46 55.20
N ALA A 3 -9.76 -11.79 54.16
CA ALA A 3 -9.09 -11.64 52.86
C ALA A 3 -10.00 -10.81 51.92
N SER A 4 -9.96 -9.49 52.05
CA SER A 4 -10.60 -8.55 51.12
C SER A 4 -9.63 -7.41 50.84
N ALA A 5 -8.61 -7.67 50.03
CA ALA A 5 -7.66 -6.66 49.59
C ALA A 5 -6.94 -7.12 48.30
N ALA A 6 -7.69 -7.31 47.22
CA ALA A 6 -7.12 -7.62 45.91
C ALA A 6 -8.02 -7.07 44.79
N GLY A 7 -8.31 -5.77 44.82
CA GLY A 7 -9.18 -5.14 43.80
C GLY A 7 -8.64 -3.84 43.19
N ALA A 8 -7.65 -3.18 43.81
CA ALA A 8 -7.26 -1.83 43.43
C ALA A 8 -6.08 -1.75 42.44
N ALA A 9 -5.47 -2.87 42.03
CA ALA A 9 -4.23 -2.84 41.23
C ALA A 9 -4.44 -2.95 39.70
N LEU A 10 -5.66 -3.21 39.21
CA LEU A 10 -5.92 -3.36 37.77
C LEU A 10 -6.30 -2.07 37.04
N ALA A 11 -6.47 -0.94 37.74
CA ALA A 11 -6.81 0.34 37.12
C ALA A 11 -5.59 1.09 36.54
N ALA A 12 -4.35 0.71 36.91
CA ALA A 12 -3.14 1.43 36.52
C ALA A 12 -2.49 0.93 35.21
N SER A 13 -2.86 -0.25 34.71
CA SER A 13 -2.26 -0.84 33.50
C SER A 13 -2.90 -0.38 32.18
N GLY A 14 -4.06 0.29 32.22
CA GLY A 14 -4.71 0.83 31.01
C GLY A 14 -4.01 2.04 30.39
N ALA A 15 -3.25 2.81 31.19
CA ALA A 15 -2.57 4.02 30.72
C ALA A 15 -1.33 3.73 29.85
N ALA A 16 -0.76 2.52 29.93
CA ALA A 16 0.43 2.14 29.16
C ALA A 16 0.12 1.74 27.71
N LEU A 17 -1.15 1.49 27.35
CA LEU A 17 -1.57 1.14 25.99
C LEU A 17 -2.20 2.32 25.23
N ALA A 18 -2.43 3.46 25.88
CA ALA A 18 -3.00 4.65 25.24
C ALA A 18 -2.07 5.26 24.15
N GLY A 19 -0.77 4.92 24.16
CA GLY A 19 0.19 5.35 23.15
C GLY A 19 0.17 4.54 21.84
N CYS A 20 -0.55 3.41 21.79
CA CYS A 20 -0.67 2.58 20.58
C CYS A 20 -1.89 2.92 19.72
N ALA A 21 -2.77 3.80 20.20
CA ALA A 21 -3.86 4.35 19.40
C ALA A 21 -3.33 5.52 18.56
N SER A 22 -2.50 5.20 17.56
CA SER A 22 -2.16 6.17 16.52
C SER A 22 -3.45 6.55 15.80
N SER A 23 -3.84 7.82 15.89
CA SER A 23 -4.90 8.37 15.05
C SER A 23 -4.51 8.12 13.60
N SER A 24 -5.28 7.32 12.88
CA SER A 24 -5.24 7.29 11.42
C SER A 24 -5.94 8.54 10.91
N ALA A 25 -5.36 9.70 11.21
CA ALA A 25 -5.63 10.90 10.45
C ALA A 25 -5.14 10.60 9.03
N VAL A 26 -6.07 10.23 8.15
CA VAL A 26 -5.83 10.27 6.72
C VAL A 26 -5.59 11.74 6.39
N ASP A 27 -4.35 12.08 6.08
CA ASP A 27 -4.00 13.42 5.65
C ASP A 27 -4.86 13.73 4.43
N THR A 28 -5.78 14.70 4.53
CA THR A 28 -6.73 15.00 3.45
C THR A 28 -6.02 15.53 2.20
N ALA A 29 -4.72 15.84 2.30
CA ALA A 29 -3.85 16.15 1.19
C ALA A 29 -3.48 14.93 0.32
N TYR A 30 -3.62 13.71 0.84
CA TYR A 30 -3.32 12.47 0.12
C TYR A 30 -4.54 11.97 -0.67
N ALA A 31 -4.92 12.72 -1.70
CA ALA A 31 -5.99 12.34 -2.61
C ALA A 31 -5.43 11.42 -3.71
N ALA A 32 -5.45 10.10 -3.48
CA ALA A 32 -5.03 9.14 -4.48
C ALA A 32 -6.16 8.84 -5.48
N GLU A 33 -5.88 8.99 -6.77
CA GLU A 33 -6.78 8.54 -7.83
C GLU A 33 -6.50 7.07 -8.14
N ALA A 34 -7.54 6.23 -8.20
CA ALA A 34 -7.40 4.81 -8.52
C ALA A 34 -7.79 4.55 -9.98
N VAL A 35 -6.85 4.07 -10.79
CA VAL A 35 -7.07 3.72 -12.20
C VAL A 35 -6.79 2.24 -12.41
N ASN A 36 -7.71 1.53 -13.05
CA ASN A 36 -7.52 0.12 -13.39
C ASN A 36 -6.68 -0.02 -14.68
N THR A 37 -5.69 -0.91 -14.64
CA THR A 37 -4.80 -1.19 -15.77
C THR A 37 -4.30 -2.64 -15.72
N GLN A 38 -3.50 -3.04 -16.71
CA GLN A 38 -2.94 -4.39 -16.83
C GLN A 38 -1.41 -4.38 -16.65
N CYS A 39 -0.88 -5.43 -16.04
CA CYS A 39 0.56 -5.62 -15.84
C CYS A 39 1.27 -6.00 -17.14
N SER A 40 2.39 -5.33 -17.43
CA SER A 40 3.20 -5.57 -18.64
C SER A 40 4.46 -6.40 -18.39
N ALA A 41 4.69 -6.88 -17.15
CA ALA A 41 5.92 -7.58 -16.79
C ALA A 41 6.02 -9.02 -17.34
N CYS A 42 4.90 -9.64 -17.73
CA CYS A 42 4.86 -10.96 -18.36
C CYS A 42 3.58 -11.15 -19.19
N PRO A 43 3.50 -12.20 -20.03
CA PRO A 43 2.34 -12.44 -20.90
C PRO A 43 1.02 -12.70 -20.19
N LYS A 44 1.02 -12.94 -18.87
CA LYS A 44 -0.22 -13.20 -18.09
C LYS A 44 -1.12 -11.96 -17.96
N GLN A 45 -0.54 -10.77 -18.08
CA GLN A 45 -1.29 -9.50 -18.10
C GLN A 45 -2.32 -9.35 -16.97
N CYS A 46 -1.91 -9.62 -15.72
CA CYS A 46 -2.80 -9.52 -14.56
C CYS A 46 -3.33 -8.08 -14.40
N SER A 47 -4.61 -7.92 -14.06
CA SER A 47 -5.21 -6.61 -13.79
C SER A 47 -4.86 -6.08 -12.40
N TYR A 48 -4.73 -4.76 -12.25
CA TYR A 48 -4.54 -4.10 -10.96
C TYR A 48 -5.07 -2.66 -10.98
N ALA A 49 -5.40 -2.15 -9.80
CA ALA A 49 -5.65 -0.73 -9.56
C ALA A 49 -4.33 -0.05 -9.21
N ALA A 50 -3.94 0.94 -10.00
CA ALA A 50 -2.83 1.85 -9.73
C ALA A 50 -3.38 3.07 -8.98
N TYR A 51 -2.86 3.33 -7.78
CA TYR A 51 -3.16 4.54 -7.03
C TYR A 51 -2.10 5.57 -7.34
N THR A 52 -2.51 6.72 -7.83
CA THR A 52 -1.60 7.80 -8.23
C THR A 52 -1.73 9.00 -7.30
N VAL A 53 -0.59 9.60 -6.96
CA VAL A 53 -0.48 10.87 -6.22
C VAL A 53 0.53 11.75 -6.94
N ASP A 54 0.15 13.00 -7.21
CA ASP A 54 0.98 13.98 -7.92
C ASP A 54 1.56 13.46 -9.25
N GLY A 55 0.76 12.67 -9.98
CA GLY A 55 1.14 12.09 -11.28
C GLY A 55 2.07 10.88 -11.21
N SER A 56 2.44 10.40 -10.02
CA SER A 56 3.26 9.19 -9.82
C SER A 56 2.46 8.07 -9.19
N ILE A 57 2.80 6.81 -9.49
CA ILE A 57 2.16 5.65 -8.87
C ILE A 57 2.73 5.46 -7.47
N ASP A 58 1.89 5.54 -6.45
CA ASP A 58 2.28 5.27 -5.06
C ASP A 58 2.19 3.78 -4.74
N LYS A 59 1.06 3.17 -5.08
CA LYS A 59 0.79 1.76 -4.79
C LYS A 59 -0.01 1.09 -5.88
N VAL A 60 0.18 -0.22 -5.98
CA VAL A 60 -0.56 -1.10 -6.88
C VAL A 60 -1.25 -2.19 -6.09
N VAL A 61 -2.51 -2.46 -6.39
CA VAL A 61 -3.33 -3.48 -5.72
C VAL A 61 -3.95 -4.37 -6.78
N GLY A 62 -3.75 -5.69 -6.67
CA GLY A 62 -4.35 -6.64 -7.61
C GLY A 62 -5.86 -6.52 -7.63
N ASN A 63 -6.46 -6.68 -8.82
CA ASN A 63 -7.91 -6.55 -8.96
C ASN A 63 -8.61 -7.84 -8.52
N ALA A 64 -9.48 -7.77 -7.51
CA ALA A 64 -10.19 -8.93 -6.98
C ALA A 64 -11.19 -9.55 -7.97
N THR A 65 -11.73 -8.76 -8.91
CA THR A 65 -12.74 -9.23 -9.87
C THR A 65 -12.12 -9.82 -11.14
N ASP A 66 -10.84 -9.55 -11.40
CA ASP A 66 -10.14 -10.09 -12.56
C ASP A 66 -9.66 -11.52 -12.25
N PRO A 67 -10.05 -12.54 -13.04
CA PRO A 67 -9.63 -13.92 -12.80
C PRO A 67 -8.12 -14.11 -12.94
N ALA A 68 -7.41 -13.25 -13.70
CA ALA A 68 -5.97 -13.37 -13.83
C ALA A 68 -5.25 -12.97 -12.54
N SER A 69 -5.58 -11.83 -11.94
CA SER A 69 -4.97 -11.38 -10.68
C SER A 69 -5.62 -11.98 -9.43
N ALA A 70 -6.93 -12.17 -9.41
CA ALA A 70 -7.71 -12.63 -8.25
C ALA A 70 -7.35 -11.87 -6.96
N GLY A 71 -7.11 -10.57 -7.08
CA GLY A 71 -6.75 -9.69 -5.95
C GLY A 71 -5.28 -9.71 -5.55
N THR A 72 -4.43 -10.50 -6.22
CA THR A 72 -3.01 -10.64 -5.88
C THR A 72 -2.09 -10.46 -7.09
N LEU A 73 -0.86 -10.04 -6.81
CA LEU A 73 0.21 -9.86 -7.78
C LEU A 73 1.45 -10.63 -7.33
N CYS A 74 2.32 -10.96 -8.29
CA CYS A 74 3.67 -11.44 -7.96
C CYS A 74 4.58 -10.25 -7.63
N ALA A 75 5.79 -10.51 -7.15
CA ALA A 75 6.76 -9.47 -6.81
C ALA A 75 7.01 -8.46 -7.97
N ARG A 76 7.01 -8.95 -9.21
CA ARG A 76 7.16 -8.08 -10.40
C ARG A 76 5.98 -7.13 -10.57
N GLY A 77 4.76 -7.63 -10.33
CA GLY A 77 3.54 -6.83 -10.41
C GLY A 77 3.52 -5.75 -9.33
N TYR A 78 3.88 -6.08 -8.10
CA TYR A 78 4.04 -5.09 -7.03
C TYR A 78 5.14 -4.07 -7.32
N GLY A 79 6.23 -4.49 -7.98
CA GLY A 79 7.31 -3.60 -8.42
C GLY A 79 6.94 -2.63 -9.55
N MET A 80 5.75 -2.73 -10.15
CA MET A 80 5.32 -1.80 -11.20
C MET A 80 5.15 -0.36 -10.70
N ALA A 81 4.93 -0.15 -9.40
CA ALA A 81 4.85 1.19 -8.81
C ALA A 81 6.12 2.02 -9.06
N THR A 82 7.30 1.39 -8.98
CA THR A 82 8.59 2.07 -9.19
C THR A 82 9.10 1.97 -10.63
N ALA A 83 8.62 1.00 -11.41
CA ALA A 83 9.09 0.81 -12.78
C ALA A 83 8.76 2.01 -13.69
N ALA A 84 7.63 2.68 -13.45
CA ALA A 84 7.21 3.85 -14.22
C ALA A 84 8.11 5.08 -13.99
N THR A 85 8.76 5.18 -12.84
CA THR A 85 9.53 6.34 -12.37
C THR A 85 11.02 6.04 -12.19
N SER A 86 11.53 4.98 -12.84
CA SER A 86 12.94 4.62 -12.80
C SER A 86 13.86 5.77 -13.23
N ALA A 87 14.96 5.99 -12.53
CA ALA A 87 15.97 7.00 -12.87
C ALA A 87 16.67 6.73 -14.22
N ASP A 88 16.74 5.45 -14.63
CA ASP A 88 17.39 5.02 -15.88
C ASP A 88 16.43 5.02 -17.08
N ARG A 89 15.24 5.63 -16.95
CA ARG A 89 14.22 5.63 -17.99
C ARG A 89 14.67 6.48 -19.19
N LEU A 90 14.45 5.95 -20.40
CA LEU A 90 14.76 6.67 -21.63
C LEU A 90 13.71 7.76 -21.87
N GLU A 91 14.12 9.02 -21.73
CA GLU A 91 13.25 10.19 -21.92
C GLU A 91 13.35 10.82 -23.32
N SER A 92 14.30 10.37 -24.14
CA SER A 92 14.49 10.86 -25.51
C SER A 92 14.98 9.76 -26.46
N PRO A 93 14.69 9.84 -27.78
CA PRO A 93 15.21 8.89 -28.76
C PRO A 93 16.74 8.84 -28.78
N MET A 94 17.32 7.64 -28.85
CA MET A 94 18.77 7.43 -28.96
C MET A 94 19.15 6.95 -30.36
N ARG A 95 20.24 7.49 -30.93
CA ARG A 95 20.79 7.07 -32.23
C ARG A 95 22.19 6.51 -32.04
N ARG A 96 22.48 5.37 -32.67
CA ARG A 96 23.84 4.82 -32.72
C ARG A 96 24.71 5.67 -33.64
N THR A 97 25.90 6.04 -33.18
CA THR A 97 26.94 6.69 -34.00
C THR A 97 27.59 5.72 -34.96
#